data_AF-A0A966IS01-F1
#
_entry.id   AF-A0A966IS01-F1
#
_cell.length_a   1.000
_cell.length_b   1.000
_cell.length_c   1.000
_cell.angle_alpha   90.00
_cell.angle_beta   90.00
_cell.angle_gamma   90.00
#
_symmetry.space_group_name_H-M   'P 1'
#
loop_
_entity.id
_entity.type
_entity.pdbx_description
1 polymer ?
#
loop_
_entity_poly.entity_id
_entity_poly.type
_entity_poly.pdbx_seq_one_letter_code
_entity_poly.pdbx_strand_id
1 'polypeptide(L)' 'MKKLIIAAFIFVSTFTTNVFAEIKMGIILGFTGPIESLTPAMAASAELAFKEASDSGSLLGGETISVVRADSTC' A
#
# COMPACT_ATOMS: atom_id res chain seq x y z
N MET A 1 -19.69 -24.67 27.67
CA MET A 1 -19.42 -23.32 27.13
C MET A 1 -17.96 -22.89 27.24
N LYS A 2 -17.28 -23.02 28.40
CA LYS A 2 -15.85 -22.67 28.55
C LYS A 2 -14.90 -23.33 27.52
N LYS A 3 -15.12 -24.60 27.17
CA LYS A 3 -14.29 -25.32 26.18
C LYS A 3 -14.45 -24.78 24.75
N LEU A 4 -15.64 -24.31 24.39
CA LEU A 4 -15.90 -23.68 23.09
C LEU A 4 -15.24 -22.30 23.00
N ILE A 5 -15.25 -21.54 24.11
CA ILE A 5 -14.58 -20.24 24.17
C ILE A 5 -13.07 -20.39 24.01
N ILE A 6 -12.46 -21.40 24.66
CA ILE A 6 -11.02 -21.67 24.55
C ILE A 6 -10.65 -22.10 23.12
N ALA A 7 -11.45 -22.96 22.49
CA ALA A 7 -11.21 -23.41 21.12
C ALA A 7 -11.31 -22.26 20.09
N ALA A 8 -12.28 -21.36 20.25
CA ALA A 8 -12.42 -20.18 19.40
C ALA A 8 -11.23 -19.22 19.55
N PHE A 9 -10.74 -19.04 20.78
CA PHE A 9 -9.57 -18.19 21.05
C PHE A 9 -8.28 -18.73 20.41
N ILE A 10 -8.08 -20.05 20.47
CA ILE A 10 -6.95 -20.72 19.82
C ILE A 10 -7.04 -20.61 18.30
N PHE A 11 -8.23 -20.78 17.71
CA PHE A 11 -8.45 -20.65 16.28
C PHE A 11 -8.21 -19.22 15.76
N VAL A 12 -8.59 -18.20 16.54
CA VAL A 12 -8.27 -16.80 16.21
C VAL A 12 -6.77 -16.53 16.35
N SER A 13 -6.09 -17.15 17.31
CA SER A 13 -4.65 -16.94 17.53
C SER A 13 -3.74 -17.49 16.42
N THR A 14 -4.25 -18.39 15.57
CA THR A 14 -3.51 -18.90 14.39
C THR A 14 -3.58 -18.00 13.16
N PHE A 15 -4.35 -16.90 13.20
CA PHE A 15 -4.29 -15.85 12.17
C PHE A 15 -3.06 -14.96 12.39
N THR A 16 -1.88 -15.52 12.15
CA THR A 16 -0.62 -14.77 12.20
C THR A 16 -0.40 -14.02 10.89
N THR A 17 -0.71 -12.72 10.93
CA THR A 17 0.18 -11.61 10.50
C THR A 17 0.54 -11.38 9.02
N ASN A 18 -0.35 -11.60 8.04
CA ASN A 18 -0.14 -11.03 6.68
C ASN A 18 -1.11 -9.90 6.31
N VAL A 19 -2.07 -9.56 7.17
CA VAL A 19 -3.12 -8.56 6.86
C VAL A 19 -2.63 -7.11 6.96
N PHE A 20 -1.41 -6.87 7.45
CA PHE A 20 -0.88 -5.51 7.72
C PHE A 20 0.51 -5.25 7.15
N ALA A 21 0.99 -6.06 6.21
CA ALA A 21 2.24 -5.74 5.52
C ALA A 21 1.96 -4.60 4.51
N GLU A 22 2.43 -3.41 4.87
CA GLU A 22 2.29 -2.17 4.10
C GLU A 22 3.60 -1.92 3.33
N ILE A 23 3.53 -1.94 2.00
CA ILE A 23 4.67 -1.70 1.13
C ILE A 23 4.87 -0.20 0.96
N LYS A 24 5.96 0.35 1.50
CA LYS A 24 6.33 1.75 1.27
C LYS A 24 6.94 1.92 -0.11
N MET A 25 6.32 2.73 -0.95
CA MET A 25 6.72 2.99 -2.33
C MET A 25 6.93 4.48 -2.57
N GLY A 26 8.08 4.82 -3.15
CA GLY A 26 8.44 6.21 -3.46
C GLY A 26 8.01 6.63 -4.87
N ILE A 27 7.40 7.81 -4.99
CA ILE A 27 7.27 8.54 -6.26
C ILE A 27 8.27 9.68 -6.23
N ILE A 28 9.37 9.52 -6.98
CA ILE A 28 10.35 10.59 -7.20
C ILE A 28 10.14 11.18 -8.59
N LEU A 29 9.74 12.45 -8.66
CA LEU A 29 9.52 13.19 -9.90
C LEU A 29 9.94 14.65 -9.71
N GLY A 30 10.14 15.37 -10.81
CA GLY A 30 10.43 16.81 -10.78
C GLY A 30 9.16 17.61 -10.52
N PHE A 31 8.73 17.67 -9.26
CA PHE A 31 7.60 18.50 -8.83
C PHE A 31 7.93 19.98 -8.92
N THR A 32 9.21 20.34 -8.88
CA THR A 32 9.70 21.66 -9.28
C THR A 32 10.61 21.53 -10.50
N GLY A 33 10.61 22.52 -11.41
CA GLY A 33 11.45 22.51 -12.62
C GLY A 33 10.70 22.73 -13.95
N PRO A 34 11.35 22.53 -15.11
CA PRO A 34 10.77 22.73 -16.44
C PRO A 34 9.49 21.93 -16.71
N ILE A 35 9.31 20.82 -16.00
CA ILE A 35 8.19 19.87 -16.19
C ILE A 35 7.18 19.88 -15.04
N GLU A 36 7.24 20.87 -14.14
CA GLU A 36 6.35 21.00 -12.97
C GLU A 36 4.85 20.94 -13.33
N SER A 37 4.46 21.37 -14.54
CA SER A 37 3.06 21.29 -14.99
C SER A 37 2.61 19.88 -15.37
N LEU A 38 3.53 19.00 -15.77
CA LEU A 38 3.25 17.63 -16.21
C LEU A 38 3.36 16.64 -15.04
N THR A 39 4.32 16.85 -14.15
CA THR A 39 4.64 15.96 -13.03
C THR A 39 3.45 15.62 -12.12
N PRO A 40 2.53 16.55 -11.76
CA PRO A 40 1.39 16.24 -10.91
C PRO A 40 0.45 15.19 -11.52
N ALA A 41 0.24 15.24 -12.85
CA ALA A 41 -0.59 14.26 -13.54
C ALA A 41 0.09 12.88 -13.58
N MET A 42 1.41 12.84 -13.72
CA MET A 42 2.20 11.60 -13.65
C MET A 42 2.20 11.00 -12.25
N ALA A 43 2.30 11.83 -11.20
CA ALA A 43 2.21 11.36 -9.82
C ALA A 43 0.81 10.77 -9.53
N ALA A 44 -0.25 11.45 -10.00
CA ALA A 44 -1.63 11.00 -9.82
C ALA A 44 -1.91 9.68 -10.57
N SER A 45 -1.35 9.48 -11.77
CA SER A 45 -1.52 8.22 -12.50
C SER A 45 -0.80 7.06 -11.82
N ALA A 46 0.40 7.30 -11.26
CA ALA A 46 1.10 6.30 -10.46
C ALA A 46 0.31 5.92 -9.19
N GLU A 47 -0.24 6.90 -8.48
CA GLU A 47 -1.10 6.64 -7.31
C GLU A 47 -2.36 5.86 -7.65
N LEU A 48 -2.98 6.15 -8.80
CA LEU A 48 -4.14 5.37 -9.28
C LEU A 48 -3.76 3.90 -9.51
N ALA A 49 -2.63 3.65 -10.17
CA ALA A 49 -2.14 2.28 -10.40
C ALA A 49 -1.81 1.55 -9.09
N PHE A 50 -1.18 2.24 -8.13
CA PHE A 50 -0.88 1.67 -6.81
C PHE A 50 -2.15 1.35 -6.02
N LYS A 51 -3.16 2.22 -6.12
CA LYS A 51 -4.48 1.97 -5.53
C LYS A 51 -5.12 0.72 -6.14
N GLU A 52 -5.14 0.60 -7.47
CA GLU A 52 -5.70 -0.57 -8.14
C GLU A 52 -4.96 -1.86 -7.75
N ALA A 53 -3.63 -1.83 -7.69
CA ALA A 53 -2.83 -2.97 -7.25
C ALA A 53 -3.15 -3.38 -5.80
N SER A 54 -3.31 -2.40 -4.90
CA SER A 54 -3.65 -2.64 -3.49
C SER A 54 -5.09 -3.18 -3.34
N ASP A 55 -6.05 -2.59 -4.05
CA ASP A 55 -7.47 -2.97 -4.00
C ASP A 55 -7.71 -4.37 -4.63
N SER A 56 -6.84 -4.80 -5.55
CA SER A 56 -6.95 -6.10 -6.22
C SER A 56 -6.82 -7.32 -5.29
N GLY A 57 -6.21 -7.14 -4.11
CA GLY A 57 -5.87 -8.24 -3.19
C GLY A 57 -4.87 -9.27 -3.75
N SER A 58 -4.36 -9.05 -4.97
CA SER A 58 -3.44 -9.97 -5.66
C SER A 58 -1.98 -9.62 -5.41
N LEU A 59 -1.70 -8.43 -4.90
CA LEU A 59 -0.36 -7.94 -4.67
C LEU A 59 0.27 -8.63 -3.46
N LEU A 60 1.32 -9.43 -3.68
CA LEU A 60 2.16 -10.06 -2.64
C LEU A 60 1.40 -10.74 -1.48
N GLY A 61 0.26 -11.38 -1.77
CA GLY A 61 -0.56 -12.02 -0.73
C GLY A 61 -1.59 -11.11 -0.07
N GLY A 62 -1.96 -10.03 -0.74
CA GLY A 62 -2.97 -9.06 -0.28
C GLY A 62 -2.38 -7.82 0.40
N GLU A 63 -1.09 -7.55 0.19
CA GLU A 63 -0.42 -6.38 0.72
C GLU A 63 -0.90 -5.09 0.05
N THR A 64 -0.81 -3.99 0.77
CA THR A 64 -1.24 -2.67 0.30
C THR A 64 -0.05 -1.73 0.16
N ILE A 65 -0.08 -0.87 -0.86
CA ILE A 65 0.97 0.11 -1.13
C ILE A 65 0.66 1.42 -0.40
N SER A 66 1.70 1.99 0.20
CA SER A 66 1.71 3.30 0.83
C SER A 66 2.70 4.20 0.14
N VAL A 67 2.23 5.36 -0.32
CA VAL A 67 2.98 6.22 -1.23
C VAL A 67 3.70 7.33 -0.47
N VAL A 68 4.97 7.53 -0.78
CA VAL A 68 5.77 8.66 -0.34
C VAL A 68 6.22 9.45 -1.56
N ARG A 69 5.93 10.75 -1.62
CA ARG A 69 6.38 11.62 -2.72
C ARG A 69 7.70 12.29 -2.37
N ALA A 70 8.58 12.41 -3.36
CA ALA A 70 9.84 13.14 -3.28
C ALA A 70 10.05 13.99 -4.54
N ASP A 71 10.59 15.18 -4.38
CA ASP A 71 10.89 16.09 -5.50
C ASP A 71 12.36 15.97 -5.92
N SER A 72 12.60 15.65 -7.19
CA SER A 72 13.95 15.66 -7.79
C SER A 72 14.45 17.07 -8.08
N THR A 73 13.57 18.07 -8.08
CA THR A 73 13.81 19.48 -8.44
C THR A 73 14.21 19.76 -9.88
N CYS A 74 14.13 18.77 -10.77
CA CYS A 74 14.27 18.76 -12.24
C CYS A 74 14.76 17.35 -12.63
#